data_AF-A0A7V4EHB6-F1
#
_entry.id   AF-A0A7V4EHB6-F1
#
_cell.length_a   1.000
_cell.length_b   1.000
_cell.length_c   1.000
_cell.angle_alpha   90.00
_cell.angle_beta   90.00
_cell.angle_gamma   90.00
#
_symmetry.space_group_name_H-M   'P 1'
#
loop_
_entity.id
_entity.type
_entity.pdbx_description
1 polymer ?
#
loop_
_entity_poly.entity_id
_entity_poly.type
_entity_poly.pdbx_seq_one_letter_code
_entity_poly.pdbx_strand_id
1 'polypeptide(L)' 'RAEMRLPGKAWLEWQALPEGEGARLVQTAYFEPVGLTGFLYWWLLYPLHRRIFSDLARAIVREAEGALAKPPSSGRGAG' A
#
# COMPACT_ATOMS: atom_id res chain seq x y z
N ARG A 1 -12.90 7.11 1.58
CA ARG A 1 -13.74 5.92 1.85
C ARG A 1 -13.74 5.05 0.60
N ALA A 2 -12.88 4.04 0.54
CA ALA A 2 -12.83 3.08 -0.56
C ALA A 2 -13.53 1.79 -0.09
N GLU A 3 -14.86 1.79 -0.06
CA GLU A 3 -15.63 0.57 0.20
C GLU A 3 -15.77 -0.18 -1.13
N MET A 4 -14.77 -1.00 -1.45
CA MET A 4 -14.96 -2.05 -2.45
C MET A 4 -15.97 -3.06 -1.89
N ARG A 5 -17.06 -3.31 -2.62
CA ARG A 5 -17.97 -4.41 -2.31
C ARG A 5 -17.26 -5.72 -2.65
N LEU A 6 -16.79 -6.42 -1.63
CA LEU A 6 -16.16 -7.73 -1.74
C LEU A 6 -17.07 -8.77 -1.06
N PRO A 7 -17.02 -10.06 -1.46
CA PRO A 7 -17.69 -11.15 -0.75
C PRO A 7 -16.95 -11.49 0.56
N GLY A 8 -16.76 -10.48 1.41
CA GLY A 8 -15.90 -10.53 2.59
C GLY A 8 -15.39 -9.15 3.01
N LYS A 9 -14.56 -9.12 4.05
CA LYS A 9 -13.83 -7.91 4.47
C LYS A 9 -12.41 -7.98 3.95
N ALA A 10 -11.89 -6.86 3.47
CA ALA A 10 -10.48 -6.76 3.08
C ALA A 10 -9.89 -5.47 3.61
N TRP A 11 -8.65 -5.54 4.07
CA TRP A 11 -7.89 -4.37 4.46
C TRP A 11 -6.39 -4.58 4.18
N LEU A 12 -5.70 -3.47 3.98
CA LEU A 12 -4.25 -3.44 3.87
C LEU A 12 -3.69 -2.86 5.17
N GLU A 13 -2.77 -3.58 5.76
CA GLU A 13 -1.92 -3.07 6.82
C GLU A 13 -0.58 -2.63 6.23
N TRP A 14 -0.06 -1.53 6.77
CA TRP A 14 1.22 -0.96 6.37
C TRP A 14 2.09 -0.75 7.59
N GLN A 15 3.35 -1.13 7.50
CA GLN A 15 4.33 -0.93 8.55
C GLN A 15 5.63 -0.39 7.92
N ALA A 16 6.19 0.67 8.48
CA ALA A 16 7.51 1.15 8.13
C ALA A 16 8.47 0.79 9.27
N LEU A 17 9.38 -0.14 9.01
CA LEU A 17 10.35 -0.62 9.98
C LEU A 17 11.70 0.06 9.73
N PRO A 18 12.35 0.69 10.73
CA PRO A 18 13.68 1.27 10.55
C PRO A 18 14.68 0.22 10.05
N GLU A 19 15.45 0.54 9.02
CA GLU A 19 16.45 -0.35 8.43
C GLU A 19 17.64 0.49 7.92
N GLY A 20 18.74 0.50 8.70
CA GLY A 20 19.92 1.32 8.41
C GLY A 20 19.60 2.82 8.37
N GLU A 21 20.02 3.49 7.31
CA GLU A 21 19.70 4.91 7.05
C GLU A 21 18.30 5.12 6.44
N GLY A 22 17.54 4.04 6.22
CA GLY A 22 16.22 4.08 5.61
C GLY A 22 15.17 3.33 6.41
N ALA A 23 14.11 2.92 5.73
CA ALA A 23 13.05 2.11 6.30
C ALA A 23 12.59 1.04 5.30
N ARG A 24 12.28 -0.14 5.83
CA ARG A 24 11.62 -1.21 5.11
C ARG A 24 10.11 -1.04 5.22
N LEU A 25 9.45 -0.86 4.08
CA LEU A 25 7.99 -0.84 4.01
C LEU A 25 7.45 -2.26 3.87
N VAL A 26 6.64 -2.69 4.84
CA VAL A 26 5.91 -3.96 4.83
C VAL A 26 4.44 -3.67 4.55
N GLN A 27 3.90 -4.32 3.52
CA GLN A 27 2.49 -4.27 3.15
C GLN A 27 1.87 -5.65 3.35
N THR A 28 0.83 -5.74 4.18
CA THR A 28 0.11 -6.99 4.43
C THR A 28 -1.33 -6.86 3.97
N ALA A 29 -1.78 -7.76 3.11
CA ALA A 29 -3.16 -7.81 2.65
C ALA A 29 -3.94 -8.89 3.40
N TYR A 30 -4.94 -8.45 4.15
CA TYR A 30 -5.87 -9.33 4.84
C TYR A 30 -7.16 -9.46 4.06
N PHE A 31 -7.64 -10.69 3.92
CA PHE A 31 -8.94 -10.98 3.34
C PHE A 31 -9.67 -12.01 4.21
N GLU A 32 -10.84 -11.61 4.69
CA GLU A 32 -11.76 -12.45 5.45
C GLU A 32 -12.93 -12.82 4.52
N PRO A 33 -12.82 -13.94 3.75
CA PRO A 33 -13.85 -14.35 2.81
C PRO A 33 -15.09 -14.85 3.55
N VAL A 34 -16.27 -14.58 2.97
CA VAL A 34 -17.53 -15.19 3.43
C VAL A 34 -17.98 -16.22 2.39
N GLY A 35 -18.02 -17.50 2.81
CA GLY A 35 -18.47 -18.61 1.98
C GLY A 35 -17.51 -19.02 0.85
N LEU A 36 -17.91 -20.05 0.09
CA LEU A 36 -17.09 -20.67 -0.97
C LEU A 36 -16.78 -19.72 -2.14
N THR A 37 -17.69 -18.81 -2.45
CA THR A 37 -17.51 -17.80 -3.51
C THR A 37 -16.42 -16.80 -3.15
N GLY A 38 -16.27 -16.45 -1.87
CA GLY A 38 -15.17 -15.62 -1.38
C GLY A 38 -13.80 -16.29 -1.56
N PHE A 39 -13.70 -17.59 -1.25
CA PHE A 39 -12.47 -18.36 -1.46
C PHE A 39 -12.08 -18.46 -2.94
N LEU A 40 -13.03 -18.76 -3.83
CA LEU A 40 -12.78 -18.82 -5.28
C LEU A 40 -12.35 -17.45 -5.84
N TYR A 41 -13.02 -16.38 -5.41
CA TYR A 41 -12.67 -15.01 -5.78
C TYR A 41 -11.23 -14.68 -5.36
N TRP A 42 -10.84 -15.04 -4.14
CA TRP A 42 -9.49 -14.80 -3.64
C TRP A 42 -8.43 -15.53 -4.46
N TRP A 43 -8.62 -16.82 -4.70
CA TRP A 43 -7.65 -17.64 -5.45
C TRP A 43 -7.50 -17.20 -6.90
N LEU A 44 -8.60 -16.85 -7.57
CA LEU A 44 -8.57 -16.41 -8.97
C LEU A 44 -7.83 -15.08 -9.14
N LEU A 45 -8.02 -14.17 -8.18
CA LEU A 45 -7.43 -12.83 -8.24
C LEU A 45 -6.09 -12.72 -7.52
N TYR A 46 -5.68 -13.72 -6.75
CA TYR A 46 -4.38 -13.75 -6.06
C TYR A 46 -3.19 -13.31 -6.93
N PRO A 47 -2.99 -13.84 -8.16
CA PRO A 47 -1.88 -13.38 -9.01
C PRO A 47 -2.00 -11.91 -9.41
N LEU A 48 -3.23 -11.42 -9.66
CA LEU A 48 -3.48 -10.02 -9.99
C LEU A 48 -3.21 -9.12 -8.79
N HIS A 49 -3.71 -9.47 -7.60
CA HIS A 49 -3.46 -8.76 -6.35
C HIS A 49 -1.97 -8.65 -6.05
N ARG A 50 -1.21 -9.72 -6.26
CA ARG A 50 0.25 -9.68 -6.10
C ARG A 50 0.90 -8.62 -6.98
N ARG A 51 0.50 -8.50 -8.25
CA ARG A 51 1.02 -7.48 -9.17
C ARG A 51 0.63 -6.07 -8.71
N ILE A 52 -0.65 -5.84 -8.45
CA ILE A 52 -1.21 -4.54 -8.05
C ILE A 52 -0.58 -4.04 -6.76
N PHE A 53 -0.52 -4.88 -5.72
CA PHE A 53 0.05 -4.51 -4.43
C PHE A 53 1.55 -4.23 -4.52
N SER A 54 2.29 -5.03 -5.30
CA SER A 54 3.72 -4.75 -5.56
C SER A 54 3.93 -3.42 -6.29
N ASP A 55 3.05 -3.06 -7.23
CA ASP A 55 3.13 -1.78 -7.93
C ASP A 55 2.79 -0.60 -7.01
N LEU A 56 1.77 -0.77 -6.16
CA LEU A 56 1.36 0.23 -5.16
C LEU A 56 2.47 0.49 -4.15
N ALA A 57 3.06 -0.55 -3.55
CA ALA A 57 4.16 -0.41 -2.61
C ALA A 57 5.35 0.31 -3.24
N ARG A 58 5.73 -0.06 -4.47
CA ARG A 58 6.80 0.62 -5.20
C ARG A 58 6.48 2.08 -5.52
N ALA A 59 5.23 2.40 -5.84
CA ALA A 59 4.81 3.78 -6.07
C ALA A 59 4.94 4.64 -4.81
N ILE A 60 4.53 4.11 -3.66
CA ILE A 60 4.67 4.79 -2.37
C ILE A 60 6.14 5.04 -2.03
N VAL A 61 7.01 4.04 -2.22
CA VAL A 61 8.46 4.19 -1.98
C VAL A 61 9.05 5.27 -2.88
N ARG A 62 8.76 5.25 -4.18
CA ARG A 62 9.24 6.27 -5.12
C ARG A 62 8.78 7.68 -4.75
N GLU A 63 7.52 7.83 -4.33
CA GLU A 63 6.99 9.13 -3.91
C GLU A 63 7.67 9.61 -2.63
N ALA A 64 7.87 8.72 -1.65
CA ALA A 64 8.55 9.05 -0.40
C ALA A 64 10.02 9.46 -0.62
N GLU A 65 10.76 8.73 -1.45
CA GLU A 65 12.14 9.05 -1.83
C GLU A 65 12.21 10.36 -2.63
N GLY A 66 11.28 10.57 -3.57
CA GLY A 66 11.18 11.81 -4.34
C GLY A 66 10.85 13.03 -3.48
N ALA A 67 10.01 12.87 -2.46
CA ALA A 67 9.69 13.91 -1.49
C ALA A 67 10.91 14.28 -0.62
N LEU A 68 11.76 13.32 -0.27
CA LEU A 68 13.03 13.57 0.43
C LEU A 68 14.06 14.28 -0.47
N ALA A 69 14.06 14.00 -1.77
CA ALA A 69 14.97 14.62 -2.73
C ALA A 69 14.63 16.09 -3.05
N LYS A 70 13.36 16.48 -2.89
CA LYS A 70 12.94 17.88 -3.07
C LYS A 70 13.24 18.63 -1.77
N PRO A 71 14.19 19.59 -1.74
CA PRO A 71 14.41 20.38 -0.54
C PRO A 71 13.09 21.05 -0.15
N PRO A 72 12.75 21.14 1.15
CA PRO A 72 11.54 21.81 1.59
C PRO A 72 11.54 23.19 0.93
N SER A 73 10.47 23.51 0.19
CA SER A 73 10.35 24.83 -0.41
C SER A 73 10.40 25.82 0.73
N SER A 74 11.55 26.47 0.90
CA SER A 74 11.72 27.54 1.86
C SER A 74 10.65 28.58 1.52
N GLY A 75 9.59 28.63 2.31
CA GLY A 75 8.62 29.70 2.28
C GLY A 75 9.39 30.97 2.59
N ARG A 76 9.72 31.73 1.54
CA ARG A 76 10.37 33.02 1.64
C ARG A 76 9.33 34.08 1.29
N GLY A 77 9.14 35.00 2.22
CA GLY A 77 8.47 36.29 2.04
C GLY A 77 7.16 36.39 2.82
N ALA A 78 6.89 37.44 3.59
CA ALA A 78 7.56 38.74 3.68
C ALA A 78 7.00 39.53 4.87
N GLY A 79 7.80 40.46 5.39
CA GLY A 79 7.32 41.64 6.13
C GLY A 79 7.24 41.50 7.63
#